data_AF-A0A965ME47-F1
#
_entry.id   AF-A0A965ME47-F1
#
_cell.length_a   1.000
_cell.length_b   1.000
_cell.length_c   1.000
_cell.angle_alpha   90.00
_cell.angle_beta   90.00
_cell.angle_gamma   90.00
#
_symmetry.space_group_name_H-M   'P 1'
#
loop_
_entity.id
_entity.type
_entity.pdbx_description
1 polymer ?
#
loop_
_entity_poly.entity_id
_entity_poly.type
_entity_poly.pdbx_seq_one_letter_code
_entity_poly.pdbx_strand_id
1 'polypeptide(L)' 'DYNRLGGIGNTPSFNWMVKSDDWRERFTTFYTRRPHPVFARVPGYPLWSESDPYYPPFEITIEEINAIAEYAGSLADAN' A
#
# COMPACT_ATOMS: atom_id res chain seq x y z
N ASP A 1 2.71 7.72 -27.53
CA ASP A 1 3.51 6.68 -26.87
C ASP A 1 3.05 6.57 -25.42
N TYR A 2 2.59 5.40 -24.98
CA TYR A 2 2.10 5.18 -23.62
C TYR A 2 3.26 4.70 -22.76
N ASN A 3 3.82 5.57 -21.91
CA ASN A 3 4.86 5.16 -20.98
C ASN A 3 4.24 4.25 -19.91
N ARG A 4 4.46 2.94 -20.04
CA ARG A 4 3.99 1.91 -19.09
C ARG A 4 4.46 2.16 -17.65
N LEU A 5 5.57 2.88 -17.47
CA LEU A 5 6.12 3.29 -16.17
C LEU A 5 5.88 4.79 -15.88
N GLY A 6 5.08 5.46 -16.71
CA GLY A 6 4.73 6.86 -16.57
C GLY A 6 3.68 7.04 -15.49
N GLY A 7 4.12 7.03 -14.23
CA GLY A 7 3.29 7.50 -13.12
C GLY A 7 3.03 9.01 -13.21
N ILE A 8 2.06 9.48 -12.42
CA ILE A 8 1.93 10.91 -12.13
C ILE A 8 3.25 11.30 -11.45
N GLY A 9 4.04 12.20 -12.04
CA GLY A 9 5.45 12.43 -11.70
C GLY A 9 5.79 12.77 -10.23
N ASN A 10 4.79 12.86 -9.36
CA ASN A 10 4.90 13.14 -7.93
C ASN A 10 4.55 11.94 -7.01
N THR A 11 4.15 10.79 -7.55
CA THR A 11 3.89 9.59 -6.74
C THR A 11 5.16 8.74 -6.65
N PRO A 12 5.70 8.48 -5.44
CA PRO A 12 6.86 7.62 -5.30
C PRO A 12 6.56 6.21 -5.82
N SER A 13 7.38 5.72 -6.73
CA SER A 13 7.28 4.35 -7.24
C SER A 13 7.74 3.35 -6.19
N PHE A 14 7.37 2.07 -6.34
CA PHE A 14 7.82 1.01 -5.42
C PHE A 14 9.36 0.97 -5.34
N ASN A 15 10.05 1.13 -6.47
CA ASN A 15 11.51 1.23 -6.54
C ASN A 15 12.11 2.35 -5.68
N TRP A 16 11.36 3.42 -5.45
CA TRP A 16 11.79 4.50 -4.58
C TRP A 16 11.43 4.22 -3.11
N MET A 17 10.23 3.69 -2.85
CA MET A 17 9.76 3.39 -1.49
C MET A 17 10.60 2.33 -0.78
N VAL A 18 11.11 1.32 -1.50
CA VAL A 18 11.91 0.23 -0.92
C VAL A 18 13.31 0.67 -0.44
N LYS A 19 13.73 1.90 -0.74
CA LYS A 19 15.01 2.46 -0.29
C LYS A 19 14.96 3.00 1.15
N SER A 20 13.76 3.08 1.76
CA SER A 20 13.60 3.50 3.16
C SER A 20 13.92 2.36 4.10
N ASP A 21 14.62 2.60 5.22
CA ASP A 21 14.97 1.56 6.20
C ASP A 21 13.73 0.83 6.77
N ASP A 22 12.60 1.54 6.85
CA ASP A 22 11.34 1.05 7.39
C ASP A 22 10.35 0.55 6.32
N TRP A 23 10.79 0.36 5.07
CA TRP A 23 9.91 0.02 3.95
C TRP A 23 9.05 -1.20 4.27
N ARG A 24 9.65 -2.26 4.82
CA ARG A 24 8.96 -3.53 5.07
C ARG A 24 7.82 -3.37 6.07
N GLU A 25 8.06 -2.60 7.14
CA GLU A 25 7.03 -2.28 8.13
C GLU A 25 5.90 -1.48 7.48
N ARG A 26 6.22 -0.48 6.65
CA ARG A 26 5.19 0.33 5.97
C ARG A 26 4.32 -0.48 5.03
N PHE A 27 4.92 -1.36 4.22
CA PHE A 27 4.19 -2.23 3.29
C PHE A 27 3.33 -3.28 4.00
N THR A 28 3.72 -3.77 5.18
CA THR A 28 2.92 -4.74 5.93
C THR A 28 1.85 -4.09 6.81
N THR A 29 1.97 -2.79 7.13
CA THR A 29 1.06 -2.09 8.05
C THR A 29 0.27 -0.95 7.43
N PHE A 30 0.39 -0.70 6.11
CA PHE A 30 -0.22 0.49 5.50
C PHE A 30 -1.72 0.60 5.77
N TYR A 31 -2.46 -0.52 5.78
CA TYR A 31 -3.92 -0.55 6.00
C TYR A 31 -4.34 -0.02 7.38
N THR A 32 -3.42 0.05 8.36
CA THR A 32 -3.66 0.64 9.68
C THR A 32 -3.18 2.09 9.81
N ARG A 33 -2.38 2.58 8.85
CA ARG A 33 -1.78 3.93 8.88
C ARG A 33 -2.66 4.96 8.18
N ARG A 34 -2.97 6.07 8.85
CA ARG A 34 -3.75 7.15 8.25
C ARG A 34 -3.08 7.66 6.96
N PRO A 35 -3.85 7.94 5.88
CA PRO A 35 -5.31 7.90 5.79
C PRO A 35 -5.91 6.55 5.38
N HIS A 36 -5.10 5.49 5.20
CA HIS A 36 -5.52 4.24 4.57
C HIS A 36 -6.67 3.47 5.26
N PRO A 37 -6.84 3.41 6.60
CA PRO A 37 -7.92 2.63 7.23
C PRO A 37 -9.35 2.99 6.81
N VAL A 38 -9.51 4.21 6.26
CA VAL A 38 -10.78 4.70 5.71
C VAL A 38 -11.11 4.02 4.38
N PHE A 39 -10.09 3.64 3.60
CA PHE A 39 -10.24 3.12 2.24
C PHE A 39 -9.81 1.66 2.09
N ALA A 40 -8.68 1.26 2.67
CA ALA A 40 -8.15 -0.09 2.62
C ALA A 40 -8.71 -0.89 3.81
N ARG A 41 -9.63 -1.82 3.51
CA ARG A 41 -10.36 -2.60 4.52
C ARG A 41 -9.84 -4.03 4.53
N VAL A 42 -9.42 -4.50 5.70
CA VAL A 42 -9.10 -5.92 5.89
C VAL A 42 -10.33 -6.62 6.47
N PRO A 43 -10.83 -7.71 5.84
CA PRO A 43 -11.95 -8.47 6.36
C PRO A 43 -11.72 -8.89 7.83
N GLY A 44 -12.74 -8.69 8.67
CA GLY A 44 -12.67 -9.01 10.10
C GLY A 44 -12.08 -7.90 10.99
N TYR A 45 -11.57 -6.80 10.44
CA TYR A 45 -11.12 -5.65 11.23
C TYR A 45 -12.23 -4.60 11.41
N PRO A 46 -12.34 -3.97 12.60
CA PRO A 46 -13.36 -2.94 12.86
C PRO A 46 -13.18 -1.71 11.96
N LEU A 47 -14.27 -0.94 11.80
CA LEU A 47 -14.20 0.38 11.16
C LEU A 47 -13.29 1.29 11.98
N TRP A 48 -12.46 2.09 11.29
CA TRP A 48 -11.60 3.06 11.96
C TRP A 48 -12.37 4.30 12.41
N SER A 49 -13.41 4.67 11.66
CA SER A 49 -14.35 5.75 11.95
C SER A 49 -15.75 5.34 11.47
N GLU A 50 -16.78 5.90 12.08
CA GLU A 50 -18.18 5.81 11.62
C GLU A 50 -18.49 6.79 10.47
N SER A 51 -17.55 7.66 10.11
CA SER A 51 -17.72 8.60 9.00
C SER A 51 -17.70 7.89 7.66
N ASP A 52 -18.59 8.29 6.76
CA ASP A 52 -18.61 7.81 5.38
C ASP A 52 -17.31 8.19 4.65
N PRO A 53 -16.63 7.24 3.99
CA PRO A 53 -15.50 7.53 3.13
C PRO A 53 -15.90 8.44 1.96
N TYR A 54 -15.03 9.39 1.60
CA TYR A 54 -15.24 10.25 0.42
C TYR A 54 -15.27 9.46 -0.90
N TYR A 55 -14.62 8.29 -0.92
CA TYR A 55 -14.55 7.40 -2.07
C TYR A 55 -14.82 5.96 -1.59
N PRO A 56 -15.46 5.10 -2.40
CA PRO A 56 -15.73 3.73 -2.01
C PRO A 56 -14.46 3.00 -1.51
N PRO A 57 -14.50 2.40 -0.31
CA PRO A 57 -13.40 1.59 0.17
C PRO A 57 -13.25 0.33 -0.68
N PHE A 58 -12.06 -0.29 -0.61
CA PHE A 58 -11.78 -1.59 -1.19
C PHE A 58 -11.32 -2.55 -0.12
N GLU A 59 -11.55 -3.84 -0.36
CA GLU A 59 -11.09 -4.91 0.53
C GLU A 59 -9.73 -5.43 0.09
N ILE A 60 -8.89 -5.75 1.06
CA ILE A 60 -7.60 -6.43 0.86
C ILE A 60 -7.37 -7.44 1.98
N THR A 61 -6.96 -8.64 1.60
CA THR A 61 -6.64 -9.74 2.52
C THR A 61 -5.22 -9.62 3.08
N ILE A 62 -4.95 -10.32 4.18
CA ILE A 62 -3.59 -10.38 4.75
C ILE A 62 -2.63 -11.07 3.78
N GLU A 63 -3.11 -12.08 3.05
CA GLU A 63 -2.37 -12.78 2.02
C GLU A 63 -1.94 -11.85 0.89
N GLU A 64 -2.83 -10.97 0.42
CA GLU A 64 -2.51 -9.97 -0.60
C GLU A 64 -1.53 -8.91 -0.08
N ILE A 65 -1.67 -8.47 1.18
CA ILE A 65 -0.71 -7.56 1.82
C ILE A 65 0.69 -8.20 1.86
N ASN A 66 0.78 -9.47 2.23
CA ASN A 66 2.03 -10.21 2.25
C ASN A 66 2.62 -10.33 0.84
N ALA A 67 1.81 -10.66 -0.17
CA ALA A 67 2.26 -10.74 -1.56
C ALA A 67 2.79 -9.39 -2.09
N ILE A 68 2.15 -8.27 -1.72
CA ILE A 68 2.64 -6.93 -2.06
C ILE A 68 3.99 -6.66 -1.38
N ALA A 69 4.13 -6.99 -0.09
CA ALA A 69 5.37 -6.80 0.64
C ALA A 69 6.51 -7.69 0.11
N GLU A 70 6.22 -8.90 -0.34
CA GLU A 70 7.18 -9.79 -1.01
C GLU A 70 7.63 -9.23 -2.36
N TYR A 71 6.68 -8.74 -3.18
CA TYR A 71 7.02 -8.08 -4.44
C TYR A 71 7.91 -6.85 -4.19
N ALA A 72 7.55 -6.00 -3.23
CA ALA A 72 8.40 -4.87 -2.83
C ALA A 72 9.79 -5.33 -2.38
N GLY A 73 9.89 -6.43 -1.63
CA GLY A 73 11.17 -7.04 -1.23
C GLY A 73 12.03 -7.45 -2.41
N SER A 74 11.44 -8.06 -3.45
CA SER A 74 12.18 -8.43 -4.67
C SER A 74 12.79 -7.22 -5.40
N LEU A 75 12.19 -6.03 -5.25
CA LEU A 75 12.75 -4.79 -5.76
C LEU A 75 13.85 -4.25 -4.84
N ALA A 76 13.71 -4.40 -3.52
CA ALA A 76 14.75 -4.03 -2.56
C ALA A 76 16.04 -4.81 -2.80
N ASP A 77 15.94 -6.13 -3.02
CA ASP A 77 17.08 -7.03 -3.26
C ASP A 77 17.75 -6.80 -4.62
N ALA A 78 17.02 -6.24 -5.58
CA ALA A 78 17.53 -5.94 -6.93
C ALA A 78 18.24 -4.58 -7.04
N ASN A 79 18.22 -3.76 -5.99
CA ASN A 79 18.94 -2.48 -5.90
C ASN A 79 20.30 -2.66 -5.22
#